data_AF-A0A5C6B602-F1
#
_entry.id   AF-A0A5C6B602-F1
#
_cell.length_a   1.000
_cell.length_b   1.000
_cell.length_c   1.000
_cell.angle_alpha   90.00
_cell.angle_beta   90.00
_cell.angle_gamma   90.00
#
_symmetry.space_group_name_H-M   'P 1'
#
loop_
_entity.id
_entity.type
_entity.pdbx_description
1 polymer ?
#
loop_
_entity_poly.entity_id
_entity_poly.type
_entity_poly.pdbx_seq_one_letter_code
_entity_poly.pdbx_strand_id
1 'polypeptide(L)'
;MANRPIEHLTLVDKFKQADQTTRAIMDHIERGFLPKVNDLERLVRPNPDALGQQEDVTNLRVRNYAANVISSDDFTHEQSRLLDDCLKAIDIDVARELGS
;
A
#
# COMPACT_ATOMS: atom_id res chain seq x y z
N MET A 1 4.27 -13.71 15.47
CA MET A 1 4.80 -14.85 14.69
C MET A 1 6.24 -14.51 14.34
N ALA A 2 7.19 -15.43 14.55
CA ALA A 2 8.59 -15.18 14.19
C ALA A 2 8.66 -14.88 12.69
N ASN A 3 9.17 -13.70 12.32
CA ASN A 3 9.34 -13.28 10.93
C ASN A 3 10.46 -14.15 10.33
N ARG A 4 10.09 -15.32 9.79
CA ARG A 4 11.06 -16.21 9.14
C ARG A 4 11.38 -15.61 7.76
N PRO A 5 12.66 -15.60 7.34
CA PRO A 5 13.02 -15.22 5.98
C PRO A 5 12.20 -16.03 4.98
N ILE A 6 11.79 -15.38 3.88
CA ILE A 6 10.90 -15.99 2.89
C ILE A 6 11.49 -17.26 2.28
N GLU A 7 12.82 -17.31 2.21
CA GLU A 7 13.61 -18.44 1.71
C GLU A 7 13.42 -19.70 2.56
N HIS A 8 13.02 -19.57 3.82
CA HIS A 8 12.82 -20.68 4.75
C HIS A 8 11.37 -21.15 4.83
N LEU A 9 10.46 -20.55 4.05
CA LEU A 9 9.07 -20.96 3.98
C LEU A 9 8.88 -22.11 3.00
N THR A 10 7.88 -22.95 3.26
CA THR A 10 7.44 -23.95 2.28
C THR A 10 6.79 -23.25 1.09
N LEU A 11 6.76 -23.90 -0.09
CA LEU A 11 6.11 -23.34 -1.29
C LEU A 11 4.65 -22.93 -1.02
N VAL A 12 3.90 -23.76 -0.27
CA VAL A 12 2.52 -23.46 0.13
C VAL A 12 2.45 -22.21 1.02
N ASP A 13 3.38 -22.06 1.96
CA ASP A 13 3.41 -20.89 2.84
C ASP A 13 3.80 -19.61 2.09
N LYS A 14 4.70 -19.71 1.10
CA LYS A 14 5.04 -18.59 0.20
C LYS A 14 3.82 -18.12 -0.59
N PHE A 15 3.05 -19.05 -1.18
CA PHE A 15 1.80 -18.69 -1.88
C PHE A 15 0.77 -18.05 -0.94
N LYS A 16 0.60 -18.57 0.27
CA LYS A 16 -0.29 -17.96 1.27
C LYS A 16 0.15 -16.55 1.64
N GLN A 17 1.45 -16.32 1.82
CA GLN A 17 1.99 -15.01 2.11
C GLN A 17 1.77 -14.04 0.94
N ALA A 18 2.01 -14.47 -0.29
CA ALA A 18 1.74 -13.67 -1.49
C ALA A 18 0.25 -13.26 -1.61
N ASP A 19 -0.68 -14.19 -1.35
CA ASP A 19 -2.13 -13.88 -1.34
C ASP A 19 -2.49 -12.90 -0.22
N GLN A 20 -1.96 -13.10 0.99
CA GLN A 20 -2.16 -12.20 2.13
C GLN A 20 -1.65 -10.79 1.84
N THR A 21 -0.44 -10.67 1.31
CA THR A 21 0.16 -9.37 0.95
C THR A 21 -0.62 -8.71 -0.18
N THR A 22 -1.06 -9.47 -1.19
CA THR A 22 -1.89 -8.94 -2.28
C THR A 22 -3.20 -8.35 -1.74
N ARG A 23 -3.90 -9.09 -0.86
CA ARG A 23 -5.13 -8.59 -0.20
C ARG A 23 -4.87 -7.34 0.62
N ALA A 24 -3.79 -7.32 1.39
CA ALA A 24 -3.41 -6.16 2.21
C ALA A 24 -3.14 -4.91 1.35
N ILE A 25 -2.50 -5.06 0.20
CA ILE A 25 -2.29 -3.98 -0.76
C ILE A 25 -3.63 -3.47 -1.29
N MET A 26 -4.50 -4.37 -1.77
CA MET A 26 -5.81 -4.00 -2.30
C MET A 26 -6.66 -3.27 -1.26
N ASP A 27 -6.77 -3.83 -0.06
CA ASP A 27 -7.54 -3.24 1.05
C ASP A 27 -7.00 -1.86 1.42
N HIS A 28 -5.68 -1.68 1.45
CA HIS A 28 -5.06 -0.40 1.78
C HIS A 28 -5.21 0.63 0.67
N ILE A 29 -5.18 0.24 -0.60
CA ILE A 29 -5.45 1.17 -1.71
C ILE A 29 -6.88 1.74 -1.56
N GLU A 30 -7.86 0.87 -1.34
CA GLU A 30 -9.27 1.26 -1.25
C GLU A 30 -9.60 2.05 0.02
N ARG A 31 -9.08 1.61 1.18
CA ARG A 31 -9.50 2.14 2.49
C ARG A 31 -8.49 3.08 3.13
N GLY A 32 -7.24 3.06 2.66
CA GLY A 32 -6.14 3.86 3.20
C GLY A 32 -5.72 4.97 2.24
N PHE A 33 -5.23 4.62 1.05
CA PHE A 33 -4.62 5.54 0.12
C PHE A 33 -5.63 6.45 -0.59
N LEU A 34 -6.60 5.88 -1.31
CA LEU A 34 -7.58 6.65 -2.09
C LEU A 34 -8.38 7.66 -1.24
N PRO A 35 -8.87 7.33 -0.03
CA PRO A 35 -9.56 8.29 0.80
C PRO A 35 -8.68 9.50 1.15
N LYS A 36 -7.40 9.28 1.48
CA LYS A 36 -6.45 10.36 1.81
C LYS A 36 -6.15 11.25 0.60
N VAL A 37 -6.05 10.67 -0.59
CA VAL A 37 -5.89 11.44 -1.84
C VAL A 37 -7.12 12.30 -2.09
N ASN A 38 -8.33 11.73 -1.97
CA ASN A 38 -9.58 12.46 -2.14
C ASN A 38 -9.73 13.61 -1.12
N ASP A 39 -9.31 13.37 0.13
CA ASP A 39 -9.36 14.38 1.18
C ASP A 39 -8.36 15.51 0.94
N LEU A 40 -7.16 15.21 0.47
CA LEU A 40 -6.20 16.23 0.03
C LEU A 40 -6.74 17.00 -1.18
N GLU A 41 -7.33 16.32 -2.16
CA GLU A 41 -7.93 16.96 -3.32
C GLU A 41 -9.03 17.94 -2.91
N ARG A 42 -9.97 17.52 -2.05
CA ARG A 42 -11.02 18.40 -1.52
C ARG A 42 -10.47 19.62 -0.78
N LEU A 43 -9.35 19.44 -0.06
CA LEU A 43 -8.69 20.52 0.65
C LEU A 43 -8.11 21.58 -0.30
N VAL A 44 -7.49 21.16 -1.41
CA VAL A 44 -6.83 22.08 -2.37
C VAL A 44 -7.73 22.54 -3.51
N ARG A 45 -8.84 21.82 -3.76
CA ARG A 45 -9.88 22.15 -4.76
C ARG A 45 -11.25 22.25 -4.07
N PRO A 46 -11.44 23.30 -3.26
CA PRO A 46 -12.72 23.53 -2.61
C PRO A 46 -13.84 23.77 -3.65
N ASN A 47 -15.05 23.32 -3.32
CA ASN A 47 -16.21 23.48 -4.19
C ASN A 47 -16.54 24.99 -4.34
N PRO A 48 -16.55 25.56 -5.56
CA PRO A 48 -16.85 26.96 -5.78
C PRO A 48 -18.26 27.38 -5.34
N ASP A 49 -19.20 26.43 -5.21
CA ASP A 49 -20.57 26.70 -4.74
C ASP A 49 -20.68 26.76 -3.20
N ALA A 50 -19.62 26.41 -2.47
CA ALA A 50 -19.55 26.44 -1.00
C ALA A 50 -19.01 27.77 -0.44
N LEU A 51 -19.23 28.87 -1.16
CA LEU A 51 -18.83 30.23 -0.79
C LEU A 51 -19.42 30.60 0.59
N GLY A 52 -18.57 30.60 1.61
CA GLY A 52 -18.92 30.99 2.99
C GLY A 52 -18.71 29.90 4.06
N GLN A 53 -18.43 28.64 3.68
CA GLN A 53 -18.14 27.54 4.63
C GLN A 53 -16.70 27.02 4.55
N GLN A 54 -15.84 27.64 3.75
CA GLN A 54 -14.43 27.24 3.70
C GLN A 54 -13.69 27.75 4.94
N GLU A 55 -13.28 26.81 5.79
CA GLU A 55 -12.21 27.05 6.76
C GLU A 55 -10.94 27.48 6.03
N ASP A 56 -10.19 28.43 6.60
CA ASP A 56 -8.90 28.87 6.08
C ASP A 56 -7.98 27.65 5.84
N VAL A 57 -7.70 27.38 4.57
CA VAL A 57 -6.78 26.32 4.16
C VAL A 57 -5.37 26.83 4.41
N THR A 58 -4.82 26.49 5.58
CA THR A 58 -3.45 26.88 5.92
C THR A 58 -2.42 25.97 5.22
N ASN A 59 -1.25 26.52 4.92
CA ASN A 59 -0.10 25.75 4.41
C ASN A 59 0.25 24.57 5.32
N LEU A 60 0.11 24.72 6.63
CA LEU A 60 0.34 23.66 7.60
C LEU A 60 -0.63 22.49 7.38
N ARG A 61 -1.91 22.79 7.19
CA ARG A 61 -2.96 21.79 6.96
C ARG A 61 -2.73 21.04 5.65
N VAL A 62 -2.40 21.73 4.56
CA VAL A 62 -2.05 21.09 3.29
C VAL A 62 -0.85 20.15 3.45
N ARG A 63 0.21 20.59 4.15
CA ARG A 63 1.39 19.75 4.42
C ARG A 63 1.05 18.49 5.21
N ASN A 64 0.16 18.59 6.21
CA ASN A 64 -0.26 17.43 7.00
C ASN A 64 -1.03 16.41 6.16
N TYR A 65 -1.95 16.86 5.29
CA TYR A 65 -2.69 15.95 4.41
C TYR A 65 -1.77 15.31 3.37
N ALA A 66 -0.83 16.08 2.80
CA ALA A 66 0.19 15.54 1.91
C ALA A 66 1.08 14.49 2.60
N ALA A 67 1.52 14.75 3.84
CA ALA A 67 2.30 13.80 4.62
C ALA A 67 1.53 12.49 4.88
N ASN A 68 0.22 12.57 5.13
CA ASN A 68 -0.62 11.39 5.31
C ASN A 68 -0.75 10.56 4.02
N VAL A 69 -0.85 11.21 2.85
CA VAL A 69 -0.85 10.54 1.55
C VAL A 69 0.47 9.82 1.31
N ILE A 70 1.60 10.53 1.50
CA ILE A 70 2.95 9.98 1.32
C ILE A 70 3.17 8.78 2.24
N SER A 71 2.86 8.90 3.53
CA SER A 71 2.99 7.78 4.46
C SER A 71 2.09 6.59 4.08
N SER A 72 0.94 6.84 3.45
CA SER A 72 0.08 5.77 2.93
C SER A 72 0.68 5.10 1.70
N ASP A 73 1.33 5.86 0.84
CA ASP A 73 2.04 5.37 -0.34
C ASP A 73 3.26 4.51 0.05
N ASP A 74 4.01 4.95 1.05
CA ASP A 74 5.16 4.22 1.60
C ASP A 74 4.78 2.80 2.04
N PHE A 75 3.62 2.64 2.69
CA PHE A 75 3.09 1.32 3.06
C PHE A 75 2.83 0.46 1.82
N THR A 76 2.18 1.02 0.79
CA THR A 76 1.90 0.30 -0.47
C THR A 76 3.20 -0.15 -1.13
N HIS A 77 4.21 0.71 -1.15
CA HIS A 77 5.54 0.40 -1.67
C HIS A 77 6.25 -0.69 -0.88
N GLU A 78 6.18 -0.67 0.46
CA GLU A 78 6.75 -1.72 1.29
C GLU A 78 6.08 -3.07 1.05
N GLN A 79 4.74 -3.12 1.03
CA GLN A 79 4.02 -4.35 0.75
C GLN A 79 4.27 -4.87 -0.68
N SER A 80 4.40 -3.96 -1.66
CA SER A 80 4.73 -4.34 -3.04
C SER A 80 6.11 -4.98 -3.15
N ARG A 81 7.10 -4.47 -2.40
CA ARG A 81 8.42 -5.10 -2.31
C ARG A 81 8.35 -6.50 -1.70
N LEU A 82 7.60 -6.65 -0.60
CA LEU A 82 7.39 -7.97 0.02
C LEU A 82 6.72 -8.96 -0.94
N LEU A 83 5.73 -8.50 -1.72
CA LEU A 83 5.07 -9.34 -2.72
C LEU A 83 6.03 -9.76 -3.83
N ASP A 84 6.85 -8.84 -4.34
CA ASP A 84 7.86 -9.13 -5.37
C ASP A 84 8.88 -10.17 -4.86
N ASP A 85 9.34 -10.03 -3.62
CA ASP A 85 10.22 -11.01 -2.98
C ASP A 85 9.54 -12.38 -2.82
N CYS A 86 8.24 -12.42 -2.46
CA CYS A 86 7.47 -13.66 -2.41
C CYS A 86 7.42 -14.35 -3.78
N LEU A 87 7.08 -13.60 -4.84
CA LEU A 87 6.91 -14.14 -6.18
C LEU A 87 8.23 -14.67 -6.75
N LYS A 88 9.33 -13.93 -6.56
CA LYS A 88 10.67 -14.41 -6.92
C LYS A 88 11.04 -15.71 -6.20
N ALA A 89 10.76 -15.80 -4.91
CA ALA A 89 11.04 -17.00 -4.12
C ALA A 89 10.16 -18.19 -4.51
N ILE A 90 8.95 -17.94 -5.00
CA ILE A 90 8.05 -18.96 -5.58
C ILE A 90 8.61 -19.44 -6.92
N ASP A 91 8.99 -18.52 -7.81
CA ASP A 91 9.53 -18.86 -9.14
C ASP A 91 10.77 -19.76 -9.03
N ILE A 92 11.69 -19.43 -8.10
CA ILE A 92 12.89 -20.25 -7.82
C ILE A 92 12.51 -21.65 -7.36
N ASP A 93 11.56 -21.77 -6.42
CA ASP A 93 11.15 -23.07 -5.88
C ASP A 93 10.43 -23.91 -6.94
N VAL A 94 9.54 -23.31 -7.72
CA VAL A 94 8.82 -23.97 -8.80
C VAL A 94 9.78 -24.47 -9.87
N ALA A 95 10.74 -23.64 -10.31
CA ALA A 95 11.76 -24.05 -11.28
C ALA A 95 12.55 -25.28 -10.78
N ARG A 96 12.92 -25.29 -9.49
CA ARG A 96 13.59 -26.44 -8.86
C ARG A 96 12.75 -27.71 -8.87
N GLU A 97 11.46 -27.62 -8.53
CA GLU A 97 10.55 -28.79 -8.57
C GLU A 97 10.31 -29.29 -10.01
N LEU A 98 10.37 -28.39 -11.00
CA LEU A 98 10.21 -28.72 -12.42
C LEU A 98 11.52 -29.15 -13.11
N GLY A 99 12.67 -29.03 -12.43
CA GLY A 99 13.98 -29.38 -12.98
C GLY A 99 14.46 -28.46 -14.12
N SER A 100 14.05 -27.19 -14.10
CA SER A 100 14.35 -26.15 -15.10
C SER A 100 15.40 -25.15 -14.63
#